data_AF-C4XP78-F1
#
_entry.id   AF-C4XP78-F1
#
_cell.length_a   1.000
_cell.length_b   1.000
_cell.length_c   1.000
_cell.angle_alpha   90.00
_cell.angle_beta   90.00
_cell.angle_gamma   90.00
#
_symmetry.space_group_name_H-M   'P 1'
#
loop_
_entity.id
_entity.type
_entity.pdbx_description
1 polymer ?
#
loop_
_entity_poly.entity_id
_entity_poly.type
_entity_poly.pdbx_seq_one_letter_code
_entity_poly.pdbx_strand_id
1 'polypeptide(L)'
;MGREGGSIWKRLRSVRSPWAGSEAGMAKIKDRLLVLEAEPAVQERLTGLLGRFFAVEVVSGLDQARESAGTGPCEAVIAAYAVPEIEGALAWQRLRGATPADVARALEGLRTVAATAAAAAGTAAPGEADLAAQARDVRAAIMETLEGQLLQSELERDAQRDRLAALEEAAQAALREKEEAGQARNAAEAAAARALADLAAQGAELEALREQAGAAAAERDRLAAALAESQAQGDRLLAEAEERCRQAFEARDAALLQYDRAQNTAEKAVAQAQAAIREKQQFEKDSKRLYDDMARSMARLESELLEAAQARDKAIAEKAEAEAKLARMQEHWERIANNA
;
A
#
# COMPACT_ATOMS: atom_id res chain seq x y z
N MET A 1 -39.08 9.70 53.97
CA MET A 1 -39.10 11.11 54.42
C MET A 1 -38.12 11.27 55.56
N GLY A 2 -37.20 12.23 55.44
CA GLY A 2 -36.14 12.47 56.42
C GLY A 2 -34.99 13.20 55.74
N ARG A 3 -34.94 14.52 55.93
CA ARG A 3 -33.98 15.45 55.33
C ARG A 3 -32.59 15.28 55.97
N GLU A 4 -31.81 14.26 55.60
CA GLU A 4 -30.40 14.14 56.08
C GLU A 4 -29.41 13.58 55.04
N GLY A 5 -29.86 13.28 53.82
CA GLY A 5 -28.99 12.81 52.73
C GLY A 5 -28.27 13.94 52.01
N GLY A 6 -27.68 14.89 52.74
CA GLY A 6 -26.67 15.77 52.17
C GLY A 6 -25.52 14.88 51.71
N SER A 7 -25.60 14.46 50.44
CA SER A 7 -24.75 13.49 49.72
C SER A 7 -23.52 13.12 50.52
N ILE A 8 -23.33 11.85 50.90
CA ILE A 8 -22.13 11.34 51.58
C ILE A 8 -20.85 11.93 50.96
N TRP A 9 -20.86 12.18 49.65
CA TRP A 9 -19.80 12.87 48.89
C TRP A 9 -19.48 14.32 49.33
N LYS A 10 -20.43 15.08 49.91
CA LYS A 10 -20.20 16.41 50.53
C LYS A 10 -19.48 16.32 51.88
N ARG A 11 -19.55 15.17 52.57
CA ARG A 11 -18.91 14.94 53.89
C ARG A 11 -17.48 14.39 53.78
N LEU A 12 -17.06 14.00 52.57
CA LEU A 12 -15.79 13.31 52.32
C LEU A 12 -14.86 14.21 51.50
N ARG A 13 -13.58 14.28 51.89
CA ARG A 13 -12.53 14.91 51.06
C ARG A 13 -11.52 13.87 50.59
N SER A 14 -11.09 13.97 49.34
CA SER A 14 -9.95 13.19 48.85
C SER A 14 -8.65 13.86 49.32
N VAL A 15 -7.86 13.16 50.10
CA VAL A 15 -6.49 13.58 50.43
C VAL A 15 -5.54 12.84 49.50
N ARG A 16 -4.57 13.55 48.90
CA ARG A 16 -3.56 12.92 48.03
C ARG A 16 -2.77 11.89 48.83
N SER A 17 -2.67 10.68 48.29
CA SER A 17 -1.90 9.59 48.89
C SER A 17 -0.44 10.03 49.08
N PRO A 18 0.19 9.75 50.24
CA PRO A 18 1.61 10.03 50.47
C PRO A 18 2.53 9.19 49.57
N TRP A 19 1.99 8.18 48.88
CA TRP A 19 2.69 7.34 47.91
C TRP A 19 2.52 7.81 46.46
N ALA A 20 1.79 8.91 46.23
CA ALA A 20 1.58 9.50 44.92
C ALA A 20 2.92 10.00 44.34
N GLY A 21 3.46 9.28 43.35
CA GLY A 21 4.67 9.64 42.63
C GLY A 21 5.88 8.72 42.79
N SER A 22 5.77 7.58 43.49
CA SER A 22 6.84 6.55 43.46
C SER A 22 6.53 5.45 42.44
N GLU A 23 7.56 4.92 41.75
CA GLU A 23 7.41 3.78 40.81
C GLU A 23 6.87 2.52 41.50
N ALA A 24 7.26 2.27 42.76
CA ALA A 24 6.71 1.20 43.58
C ALA A 24 5.25 1.46 44.03
N GLY A 25 4.85 2.74 44.15
CA GLY A 25 3.48 3.16 44.41
C GLY A 25 2.59 2.99 43.18
N MET A 26 3.01 3.47 42.01
CA MET A 26 2.16 3.46 40.80
C MET A 26 1.81 2.07 40.28
N ALA A 27 2.66 1.07 40.51
CA ALA A 27 2.41 -0.31 40.08
C ALA A 27 1.50 -1.11 41.04
N LYS A 28 1.33 -0.67 42.30
CA LYS A 28 0.53 -1.36 43.34
C LYS A 28 -0.68 -0.57 43.86
N ILE A 29 -0.85 0.69 43.43
CA ILE A 29 -1.91 1.56 43.91
C ILE A 29 -3.32 1.03 43.59
N LYS A 30 -3.50 0.26 42.51
CA LYS A 30 -4.79 0.08 41.83
C LYS A 30 -5.93 -0.63 42.58
N ASP A 31 -5.70 -1.18 43.78
CA ASP A 31 -6.68 -2.07 44.41
C ASP A 31 -7.01 -1.75 45.88
N ARG A 32 -6.41 -0.75 46.54
CA ARG A 32 -6.64 -0.51 47.99
C ARG A 32 -7.07 0.92 48.31
N LEU A 33 -8.19 1.05 49.02
CA LEU A 33 -8.77 2.33 49.44
C LEU A 33 -8.93 2.39 50.96
N LEU A 34 -8.41 3.43 51.60
CA LEU A 34 -8.50 3.62 53.06
C LEU A 34 -9.60 4.65 53.37
N VAL A 35 -10.58 4.26 54.17
CA VAL A 35 -11.67 5.13 54.63
C VAL A 35 -11.53 5.40 56.12
N LEU A 36 -11.43 6.66 56.50
CA LEU A 36 -11.50 7.11 57.89
C LEU A 36 -12.91 7.64 58.17
N GLU A 37 -13.71 6.84 58.86
CA GLU A 37 -15.10 7.15 59.20
C GLU A 37 -15.40 6.58 60.59
N ALA A 38 -15.95 7.40 61.49
CA ALA A 38 -16.22 7.00 62.87
C ALA A 38 -17.58 6.31 63.02
N GLU A 39 -18.51 6.51 62.08
CA GLU A 39 -19.89 6.02 62.17
C GLU A 39 -20.08 4.61 61.53
N PRO A 40 -20.33 3.53 62.31
CA PRO A 40 -20.35 2.15 61.79
C PRO A 40 -21.35 1.89 60.66
N ALA A 41 -22.51 2.55 60.69
CA ALA A 41 -23.53 2.42 59.64
C ALA A 41 -23.07 3.04 58.30
N VAL A 42 -22.20 4.05 58.35
CA VAL A 42 -21.59 4.67 57.17
C VAL A 42 -20.41 3.82 56.68
N GLN A 43 -19.62 3.26 57.60
CA GLN A 43 -18.55 2.31 57.27
C GLN A 43 -19.10 1.13 56.45
N GLU A 44 -20.17 0.48 56.94
CA GLU A 44 -20.78 -0.67 56.26
C GLU A 44 -21.30 -0.31 54.86
N ARG A 45 -21.93 0.87 54.71
CA ARG A 45 -22.39 1.37 53.41
C ARG A 45 -21.25 1.66 52.43
N LEU A 46 -20.16 2.28 52.91
CA LEU A 46 -19.00 2.61 52.08
C LEU A 46 -18.27 1.35 51.64
N THR A 47 -18.07 0.39 52.54
CA THR A 47 -17.52 -0.93 52.21
C THR A 47 -18.40 -1.65 51.19
N GLY A 48 -19.73 -1.64 51.35
CA GLY A 48 -20.64 -2.29 50.39
C GLY A 48 -20.67 -1.66 49.00
N LEU A 49 -20.52 -0.32 48.92
CA LEU A 49 -20.52 0.43 47.65
C LEU A 49 -19.17 0.34 46.92
N LEU A 50 -18.07 0.59 47.65
CA LEU A 50 -16.73 0.70 47.08
C LEU A 50 -16.00 -0.65 47.05
N GLY A 51 -16.37 -1.58 47.93
CA GLY A 51 -15.80 -2.93 48.00
C GLY A 51 -16.00 -3.79 46.75
N ARG A 52 -16.88 -3.36 45.84
CA ARG A 52 -17.08 -3.98 44.51
C ARG A 52 -15.99 -3.61 43.51
N PHE A 53 -15.26 -2.53 43.76
CA PHE A 53 -14.30 -1.94 42.85
C PHE A 53 -12.89 -1.87 43.46
N PHE A 54 -12.78 -1.84 44.80
CA PHE A 54 -11.53 -1.71 45.54
C PHE A 54 -11.53 -2.63 46.77
N ALA A 55 -10.36 -3.04 47.24
CA ALA A 55 -10.17 -3.54 48.60
C ALA A 55 -10.26 -2.36 49.58
N VAL A 56 -11.44 -2.19 50.17
CA VAL A 56 -11.74 -1.10 51.09
C VAL A 56 -11.35 -1.50 52.51
N GLU A 57 -10.48 -0.71 53.13
CA GLU A 57 -10.16 -0.80 54.54
C GLU A 57 -10.76 0.40 55.26
N VAL A 58 -11.59 0.14 56.26
CA VAL A 58 -12.25 1.19 57.04
C VAL A 58 -11.70 1.22 58.44
N VAL A 59 -11.28 2.40 58.88
CA VAL A 59 -10.70 2.67 60.19
C VAL A 59 -11.51 3.75 60.89
N SER A 60 -11.60 3.69 62.22
CA SER A 60 -12.45 4.58 63.01
C SER A 60 -11.72 5.76 63.65
N GLY A 61 -10.37 5.76 63.62
CA GLY A 61 -9.55 6.78 64.26
C GLY A 61 -8.23 7.04 63.55
N LEU A 62 -7.62 8.20 63.83
CA LEU A 62 -6.45 8.70 63.12
C LEU A 62 -5.18 7.85 63.34
N ASP A 63 -5.04 7.21 64.50
CA ASP A 63 -3.91 6.34 64.80
C ASP A 63 -3.98 5.01 64.03
N GLN A 64 -5.18 4.44 63.88
CA GLN A 64 -5.41 3.27 63.03
C GLN A 64 -5.19 3.61 61.55
N ALA A 65 -5.59 4.81 61.12
CA ALA A 65 -5.31 5.28 59.76
C ALA A 65 -3.81 5.43 59.50
N ARG A 66 -3.04 5.89 60.49
CA ARG A 66 -1.57 5.99 60.40
C ARG A 66 -0.91 4.62 60.34
N GLU A 67 -1.32 3.70 61.21
CA GLU A 67 -0.81 2.33 61.22
C GLU A 67 -1.12 1.62 59.89
N SER A 68 -2.37 1.72 59.42
CA SER A 68 -2.84 1.16 58.15
C SER A 68 -2.18 1.79 56.91
N ALA A 69 -1.92 3.10 56.91
CA ALA A 69 -1.15 3.75 55.84
C ALA A 69 0.33 3.32 55.82
N GLY A 70 0.85 2.83 56.97
CA GLY A 70 2.20 2.29 57.10
C GLY A 70 2.37 0.86 56.60
N THR A 71 1.29 0.08 56.46
CA THR A 71 1.34 -1.33 56.02
C THR A 71 1.47 -1.50 54.51
N GLY A 72 1.27 -0.43 53.72
CA GLY A 72 1.47 -0.47 52.27
C GLY A 72 0.82 0.71 51.53
N PRO A 73 1.08 0.85 50.21
CA PRO A 73 0.51 1.93 49.39
C PRO A 73 -1.01 1.81 49.29
N CYS A 74 -1.70 2.95 49.28
CA CYS A 74 -3.14 3.07 49.04
C CYS A 74 -3.42 4.10 47.93
N GLU A 75 -4.49 3.90 47.17
CA GLU A 75 -4.89 4.75 46.03
C GLU A 75 -5.42 6.09 46.48
N ALA A 76 -6.34 6.04 47.44
CA ALA A 76 -6.99 7.21 47.99
C ALA A 76 -7.26 7.00 49.48
N VAL A 77 -7.17 8.11 50.21
CA VAL A 77 -7.67 8.21 51.58
C VAL A 77 -8.92 9.07 51.55
N ILE A 78 -10.04 8.48 51.96
CA ILE A 78 -11.32 9.15 52.09
C ILE A 78 -11.55 9.40 53.58
N ALA A 79 -11.55 10.66 54.02
CA ALA A 79 -11.80 11.01 55.42
C ALA A 79 -13.13 11.75 55.59
N ALA A 80 -13.89 11.35 56.60
CA ALA A 80 -15.11 12.03 57.03
C ALA A 80 -14.79 13.30 57.82
N TYR A 81 -15.62 14.33 57.65
CA TYR A 81 -15.47 15.63 58.32
C TYR A 81 -15.52 15.56 59.87
N ALA A 82 -16.12 14.52 60.44
CA ALA A 82 -16.44 14.40 61.87
C ALA A 82 -15.61 13.32 62.58
N VAL A 83 -14.29 13.30 62.34
CA VAL A 83 -13.37 12.49 63.15
C VAL A 83 -12.98 13.33 64.37
N PRO A 84 -13.31 12.90 65.61
CA PRO A 84 -13.10 13.70 66.83
C PRO A 84 -11.65 14.19 67.02
N GLU A 85 -10.66 13.42 66.56
CA GLU A 85 -9.24 13.78 66.64
C GLU A 85 -8.84 14.94 65.70
N ILE A 86 -9.57 15.14 64.58
CA ILE A 86 -9.36 16.25 63.64
C ILE A 86 -9.98 17.55 64.18
N GLU A 87 -11.09 17.46 64.92
CA GLU A 87 -11.65 18.60 65.67
C GLU A 87 -10.72 19.04 66.82
N GLY A 88 -10.04 18.09 67.48
CA GLY A 88 -9.03 18.37 68.49
C GLY A 88 -7.83 19.17 67.97
N ALA A 89 -7.35 18.88 66.76
CA ALA A 89 -6.27 19.63 66.11
C ALA A 89 -6.68 21.06 65.71
N LEU A 90 -7.94 21.26 65.29
CA LEU A 90 -8.50 22.58 64.99
C LEU A 90 -8.81 23.41 66.26
N ALA A 91 -9.19 22.77 67.36
CA ALA A 91 -9.36 23.42 68.67
C ALA A 91 -8.01 23.94 69.22
N TRP A 92 -6.93 23.17 69.03
CA TRP A 92 -5.57 23.59 69.39
C TRP A 92 -5.07 24.77 68.55
N GLN A 93 -5.50 24.86 67.29
CA GLN A 93 -5.18 25.97 66.39
C GLN A 93 -5.91 27.28 66.77
N ARG A 94 -7.12 27.20 67.37
CA ARG A 94 -7.87 28.36 67.87
C ARG A 94 -7.31 28.94 69.16
N LEU A 95 -6.67 28.13 70.01
CA LEU A 95 -5.99 28.59 71.22
C LEU A 95 -4.70 29.39 70.93
N ARG A 96 -4.12 29.27 69.74
CA ARG A 96 -3.01 30.14 69.28
C ARG A 96 -3.45 31.52 68.76
N GLY A 97 -4.76 31.80 68.69
CA GLY A 97 -5.32 33.00 68.07
C GLY A 97 -5.78 34.11 69.01
N ALA A 98 -5.44 34.08 70.31
CA ALA A 98 -5.80 35.16 71.23
C ALA A 98 -5.17 36.48 70.75
N THR A 99 -6.01 37.49 70.48
CA THR A 99 -5.54 38.75 69.92
C THR A 99 -4.90 39.62 71.02
N PRO A 100 -4.01 40.56 70.68
CA PRO A 100 -3.50 41.55 71.64
C PRO A 100 -4.62 42.32 72.35
N ALA A 101 -5.80 42.45 71.73
CA ALA A 101 -6.97 43.05 72.36
C ALA A 101 -7.55 42.19 73.49
N ASP A 102 -7.42 40.86 73.43
CA ASP A 102 -7.86 39.94 74.49
C ASP A 102 -6.88 39.94 75.67
N VAL A 103 -5.58 40.02 75.37
CA VAL A 103 -4.52 40.24 76.38
C VAL A 103 -4.66 41.62 77.03
N ALA A 104 -4.94 42.67 76.25
CA ALA A 104 -5.20 44.02 76.76
C ALA A 104 -6.45 44.06 77.64
N ARG A 105 -7.51 43.32 77.29
CA ARG A 105 -8.74 43.21 78.10
C ARG A 105 -8.50 42.46 79.42
N ALA A 106 -7.65 41.44 79.41
CA ALA A 106 -7.21 40.74 80.64
C ALA A 106 -6.33 41.64 81.53
N LEU A 107 -5.44 42.43 80.94
CA LEU A 107 -4.64 43.43 81.66
C LEU A 107 -5.49 44.59 82.20
N GLU A 108 -6.51 45.03 81.48
CA GLU A 108 -7.48 46.03 81.93
C GLU A 108 -8.34 45.48 83.09
N GLY A 109 -8.74 44.21 83.02
CA GLY A 109 -9.37 43.49 84.13
C GLY A 109 -8.50 43.45 85.38
N LEU A 110 -7.20 43.17 85.23
CA LEU A 110 -6.23 43.21 86.33
C LEU A 110 -5.99 44.63 86.88
N ARG A 111 -5.95 45.66 86.03
CA ARG A 111 -5.88 47.08 86.45
C ARG A 111 -7.11 47.50 87.24
N THR A 112 -8.27 47.00 86.87
CA THR A 112 -9.54 47.30 87.56
C THR A 112 -9.59 46.64 88.94
N VAL A 113 -9.11 45.39 89.06
CA VAL A 113 -8.93 44.67 90.35
C VAL A 113 -7.89 45.35 91.23
N ALA A 114 -6.79 45.84 90.66
CA ALA A 114 -5.77 46.59 91.40
C ALA A 114 -6.24 47.98 91.85
N ALA A 115 -7.05 48.68 91.04
CA ALA A 115 -7.67 49.96 91.42
C ALA A 115 -8.72 49.79 92.53
N THR A 116 -9.46 48.68 92.55
CA THR A 116 -10.38 48.34 93.65
C THR A 116 -9.65 47.94 94.93
N ALA A 117 -8.48 47.29 94.83
CA ALA A 117 -7.60 47.04 95.97
C ALA A 117 -6.97 48.34 96.53
N ALA A 118 -6.58 49.28 95.66
CA ALA A 118 -6.04 50.58 96.07
C ALA A 118 -7.09 51.52 96.71
N ALA A 119 -8.35 51.45 96.25
CA ALA A 119 -9.45 52.16 96.90
C ALA A 119 -9.75 51.61 98.32
N ALA A 120 -9.51 50.32 98.57
CA ALA A 120 -9.58 49.71 99.89
C ALA A 120 -8.40 50.08 100.81
N ALA A 121 -7.27 50.51 100.24
CA ALA A 121 -6.11 51.02 101.00
C ALA A 121 -6.24 52.50 101.39
N GLY A 122 -7.25 53.22 100.91
CA GLY A 122 -7.51 54.63 101.27
C GLY A 122 -8.00 54.88 102.70
N THR A 123 -8.08 53.84 103.55
CA THR A 123 -8.57 53.91 104.94
C THR A 123 -7.55 53.43 105.97
N ALA A 124 -6.26 53.41 105.66
CA ALA A 124 -5.26 52.91 106.59
C ALA A 124 -4.10 53.89 106.89
N ALA A 125 -3.47 53.63 108.04
CA ALA A 125 -2.78 54.58 108.91
C ALA A 125 -1.36 54.98 108.42
N PRO A 126 -0.67 55.96 109.05
CA PRO A 126 0.54 56.62 108.51
C PRO A 126 1.78 55.76 108.25
N GLY A 127 1.74 54.45 108.55
CA GLY A 127 2.80 53.49 108.20
C GLY A 127 2.76 52.99 106.75
N GLU A 128 1.74 53.37 105.96
CA GLU A 128 1.53 52.88 104.58
C GLU A 128 2.09 53.79 103.48
N ALA A 129 2.65 54.95 103.84
CA ALA A 129 3.27 55.85 102.86
C ALA A 129 4.53 55.24 102.20
N ASP A 130 5.28 54.39 102.93
CA ASP A 130 6.45 53.68 102.40
C ASP A 130 6.05 52.49 101.50
N LEU A 131 4.96 51.80 101.83
CA LEU A 131 4.37 50.74 101.00
C LEU A 131 3.77 51.32 99.70
N ALA A 132 3.19 52.51 99.75
CA ALA A 132 2.68 53.21 98.58
C ALA A 132 3.80 53.73 97.66
N ALA A 133 4.95 54.11 98.22
CA ALA A 133 6.15 54.46 97.45
C ALA A 133 6.76 53.22 96.78
N GLN A 134 6.95 52.13 97.53
CA GLN A 134 7.42 50.86 96.97
C GLN A 134 6.48 50.30 95.89
N ALA A 135 5.16 50.43 96.06
CA ALA A 135 4.20 50.03 95.03
C ALA A 135 4.29 50.89 93.75
N ARG A 136 4.67 52.16 93.85
CA ARG A 136 4.91 53.04 92.68
C ARG A 136 6.21 52.68 91.97
N ASP A 137 7.27 52.36 92.72
CA ASP A 137 8.56 51.97 92.15
C ASP A 137 8.49 50.59 91.49
N VAL A 138 7.81 49.62 92.13
CA VAL A 138 7.51 48.31 91.53
C VAL A 138 6.65 48.47 90.29
N ARG A 139 5.66 49.39 90.30
CA ARG A 139 4.86 49.71 89.12
C ARG A 139 5.70 50.32 88.00
N ALA A 140 6.61 51.25 88.31
CA ALA A 140 7.48 51.87 87.33
C ALA A 140 8.40 50.81 86.68
N ALA A 141 9.00 49.94 87.50
CA ALA A 141 9.86 48.85 87.02
C ALA A 141 9.09 47.82 86.18
N ILE A 142 7.86 47.46 86.56
CA ILE A 142 7.00 46.56 85.78
C ILE A 142 6.63 47.21 84.45
N MET A 143 6.26 48.49 84.43
CA MET A 143 5.90 49.20 83.20
C MET A 143 7.10 49.35 82.25
N GLU A 144 8.28 49.70 82.77
CA GLU A 144 9.52 49.76 81.98
C GLU A 144 9.90 48.40 81.39
N THR A 145 9.76 47.32 82.17
CA THR A 145 10.01 45.96 81.68
C THR A 145 9.00 45.53 80.62
N LEU A 146 7.72 45.88 80.79
CA LEU A 146 6.66 45.57 79.83
C LEU A 146 6.80 46.38 78.53
N GLU A 147 7.20 47.65 78.60
CA GLU A 147 7.46 48.49 77.42
C GLU A 147 8.68 47.97 76.63
N GLY A 148 9.75 47.57 77.33
CA GLY A 148 10.90 46.90 76.73
C GLY A 148 10.54 45.58 76.05
N GLN A 149 9.72 44.75 76.69
CA GLN A 149 9.22 43.50 76.11
C GLN A 149 8.27 43.72 74.92
N LEU A 150 7.46 44.78 74.94
CA LEU A 150 6.56 45.13 73.85
C LEU A 150 7.35 45.54 72.60
N LEU A 151 8.33 46.43 72.76
CA LEU A 151 9.24 46.88 71.70
C LEU A 151 10.04 45.70 71.11
N GLN A 152 10.52 44.80 71.97
CA GLN A 152 11.21 43.60 71.52
C GLN A 152 10.27 42.67 70.72
N SER A 153 9.00 42.55 71.13
CA SER A 153 8.00 41.78 70.37
C SER A 153 7.61 42.42 69.03
N GLU A 154 7.62 43.75 68.95
CA GLU A 154 7.33 44.49 67.72
C GLU A 154 8.48 44.34 66.72
N LEU A 155 9.72 44.47 67.17
CA LEU A 155 10.91 44.22 66.35
C LEU A 155 10.99 42.76 65.89
N GLU A 156 10.65 41.80 66.76
CA GLU A 156 10.57 40.38 66.40
C GLU A 156 9.44 40.12 65.39
N ARG A 157 8.32 40.84 65.47
CA ARG A 157 7.22 40.77 64.48
C ARG A 157 7.61 41.34 63.14
N ASP A 158 8.30 42.47 63.12
CA ASP A 158 8.75 43.08 61.87
C ASP A 158 9.83 42.20 61.21
N ALA A 159 10.77 41.65 61.99
CA ALA A 159 11.72 40.66 61.50
C ALA A 159 11.07 39.36 61.00
N GLN A 160 9.97 38.92 61.63
CA GLN A 160 9.18 37.77 61.16
C GLN A 160 8.39 38.10 59.88
N ARG A 161 7.84 39.32 59.76
CA ARG A 161 7.17 39.80 58.55
C ARG A 161 8.12 39.89 57.37
N ASP A 162 9.31 40.43 57.58
CA ASP A 162 10.33 40.52 56.53
C ASP A 162 10.80 39.13 56.08
N ARG A 163 10.95 38.19 57.03
CA ARG A 163 11.24 36.78 56.69
C ARG A 163 10.09 36.12 55.93
N LEU A 164 8.84 36.37 56.30
CA LEU A 164 7.67 35.86 55.59
C LEU A 164 7.58 36.43 54.18
N ALA A 165 7.78 37.73 54.02
CA ALA A 165 7.81 38.39 52.71
C ALA A 165 8.94 37.83 51.82
N ALA A 166 10.14 37.63 52.37
CA ALA A 166 11.25 37.02 51.63
C ALA A 166 10.97 35.56 51.22
N LEU A 167 10.30 34.78 52.08
CA LEU A 167 9.89 33.41 51.75
C LEU A 167 8.76 33.36 50.73
N GLU A 168 7.81 34.30 50.77
CA GLU A 168 6.76 34.44 49.75
C GLU A 168 7.34 34.84 48.40
N GLU A 169 8.30 35.78 48.37
CA GLU A 169 8.98 36.18 47.14
C GLU A 169 9.82 35.02 46.57
N ALA A 170 10.55 34.28 47.42
CA ALA A 170 11.28 33.09 47.00
C ALA A 170 10.35 31.97 46.50
N ALA A 171 9.20 31.75 47.15
CA ALA A 171 8.22 30.76 46.73
C ALA A 171 7.55 31.16 45.40
N GLN A 172 7.25 32.45 45.20
CA GLN A 172 6.73 32.96 43.93
C GLN A 172 7.76 32.86 42.81
N ALA A 173 9.04 33.13 43.08
CA ALA A 173 10.11 32.95 42.11
C ALA A 173 10.26 31.46 41.70
N ALA A 174 10.25 30.54 42.67
CA ALA A 174 10.30 29.10 42.40
C ALA A 174 9.06 28.59 41.64
N LEU A 175 7.87 29.18 41.88
CA LEU A 175 6.65 28.88 41.13
C LEU A 175 6.77 29.32 39.66
N ARG A 176 7.26 30.54 39.40
CA ARG A 176 7.49 31.03 38.03
C ARG A 176 8.51 30.19 37.28
N GLU A 177 9.62 29.84 37.91
CA GLU A 177 10.65 28.98 37.31
C GLU A 177 10.08 27.59 36.95
N LYS A 178 9.24 27.03 37.82
CA LYS A 178 8.56 25.76 37.56
C LYS A 178 7.52 25.87 36.44
N GLU A 179 6.79 26.97 36.36
CA GLU A 179 5.83 27.23 35.28
C GLU A 179 6.53 27.40 33.93
N GLU A 180 7.65 28.14 33.88
CA GLU A 180 8.49 28.30 32.69
C GLU A 180 9.09 26.96 32.24
N ALA A 181 9.62 26.17 33.18
CA ALA A 181 10.10 24.82 32.90
C ALA A 181 8.98 23.89 32.39
N GLY A 182 7.77 24.02 32.95
CA GLY A 182 6.58 23.30 32.50
C GLY A 182 6.14 23.69 31.09
N GLN A 183 6.16 24.99 30.76
CA GLN A 183 5.84 25.50 29.42
C GLN A 183 6.88 25.04 28.39
N ALA A 184 8.16 25.10 28.73
CA ALA A 184 9.25 24.61 27.87
C ALA A 184 9.11 23.11 27.59
N ARG A 185 8.78 22.32 28.62
CA ARG A 185 8.52 20.87 28.46
C ARG A 185 7.32 20.60 27.56
N ASN A 186 6.19 21.27 27.79
CA ASN A 186 4.99 21.11 26.96
C ASN A 186 5.26 21.50 25.49
N ALA A 187 6.05 22.56 25.27
CA ALA A 187 6.45 22.97 23.93
C ALA A 187 7.35 21.93 23.25
N ALA A 188 8.30 21.34 23.98
CA ALA A 188 9.15 20.27 23.49
C ALA A 188 8.35 18.99 23.16
N GLU A 189 7.41 18.60 24.03
CA GLU A 189 6.51 17.46 23.79
C GLU A 189 5.62 17.69 22.56
N ALA A 190 5.08 18.91 22.38
CA ALA A 190 4.31 19.27 21.20
C ALA A 190 5.15 19.26 19.92
N ALA A 191 6.39 19.75 19.97
CA ALA A 191 7.31 19.72 18.84
C ALA A 191 7.71 18.29 18.46
N ALA A 192 7.99 17.43 19.44
CA ALA A 192 8.29 16.02 19.22
C ALA A 192 7.08 15.27 18.61
N ALA A 193 5.87 15.53 19.10
CA ALA A 193 4.64 14.95 18.54
C ALA A 193 4.41 15.36 17.08
N ARG A 194 4.68 16.63 16.73
CA ARG A 194 4.61 17.09 15.33
C ARG A 194 5.67 16.41 14.46
N ALA A 195 6.91 16.33 14.92
CA ALA A 195 7.98 15.66 14.19
C ALA A 195 7.68 14.18 13.93
N LEU A 196 7.09 13.48 14.91
CA LEU A 196 6.64 12.09 14.73
C LEU A 196 5.49 11.97 13.73
N ALA A 197 4.55 12.90 13.74
CA ALA A 197 3.45 12.93 12.77
C ALA A 197 3.97 13.18 11.34
N ASP A 198 4.91 14.12 11.18
CA ASP A 198 5.54 14.42 9.89
C ASP A 198 6.34 13.20 9.36
N LEU A 199 7.07 12.51 10.24
CA LEU A 199 7.78 11.26 9.91
C LEU A 199 6.82 10.14 9.48
N ALA A 200 5.69 10.00 10.15
CA ALA A 200 4.66 9.02 9.77
C ALA A 200 4.04 9.35 8.41
N ALA A 201 3.79 10.64 8.12
CA ALA A 201 3.29 11.08 6.82
C ALA A 201 4.29 10.80 5.70
N GLN A 202 5.58 11.11 5.91
CA GLN A 202 6.65 10.77 4.96
C GLN A 202 6.77 9.25 4.75
N GLY A 203 6.62 8.46 5.82
CA GLY A 203 6.57 6.99 5.72
C GLY A 203 5.45 6.49 4.81
N ALA A 204 4.24 7.03 4.97
CA ALA A 204 3.09 6.68 4.14
C ALA A 204 3.28 7.10 2.67
N GLU A 205 3.86 8.27 2.42
CA GLU A 205 4.21 8.71 1.05
C GLU A 205 5.23 7.77 0.39
N LEU A 206 6.25 7.32 1.14
CA LEU A 206 7.24 6.36 0.64
C LEU A 206 6.65 4.97 0.37
N GLU A 207 5.73 4.50 1.20
CA GLU A 207 4.99 3.26 0.95
C GLU A 207 4.13 3.37 -0.31
N ALA A 208 3.41 4.47 -0.50
CA ALA A 208 2.63 4.72 -1.71
C ALA A 208 3.51 4.77 -2.98
N LEU A 209 4.69 5.42 -2.92
CA LEU A 209 5.65 5.42 -4.02
C LEU A 209 6.20 4.02 -4.31
N ARG A 210 6.43 3.21 -3.27
CA ARG A 210 6.88 1.82 -3.42
C ARG A 210 5.81 0.95 -4.07
N GLU A 211 4.54 1.12 -3.70
CA GLU A 211 3.41 0.42 -4.35
C GLU A 211 3.27 0.83 -5.82
N GLN A 212 3.37 2.14 -6.12
CA GLN A 212 3.35 2.64 -7.49
C GLN A 212 4.52 2.08 -8.33
N ALA A 213 5.73 2.03 -7.75
CA ALA A 213 6.88 1.43 -8.41
C ALA A 213 6.69 -0.09 -8.64
N GLY A 214 6.09 -0.80 -7.68
CA GLY A 214 5.74 -2.21 -7.82
C GLY A 214 4.71 -2.45 -8.92
N ALA A 215 3.67 -1.63 -8.99
CA ALA A 215 2.66 -1.68 -10.04
C ALA A 215 3.26 -1.38 -11.43
N ALA A 216 4.14 -0.38 -11.52
CA ALA A 216 4.84 -0.05 -12.75
C ALA A 216 5.79 -1.18 -13.21
N ALA A 217 6.48 -1.84 -12.28
CA ALA A 217 7.31 -3.00 -12.60
C ALA A 217 6.47 -4.18 -13.12
N ALA A 218 5.35 -4.48 -12.46
CA ALA A 218 4.43 -5.54 -12.90
C ALA A 218 3.85 -5.24 -14.29
N GLU A 219 3.51 -3.97 -14.57
CA GLU A 219 3.01 -3.58 -15.88
C GLU A 219 4.09 -3.66 -16.97
N ARG A 220 5.32 -3.24 -16.67
CA ARG A 220 6.46 -3.42 -17.57
C ARG A 220 6.67 -4.90 -17.90
N ASP A 221 6.62 -5.77 -16.91
CA ASP A 221 6.84 -7.21 -17.09
C ASP A 221 5.69 -7.85 -17.91
N ARG A 222 4.43 -7.40 -17.74
CA ARG A 222 3.32 -7.78 -18.63
C ARG A 222 3.53 -7.32 -20.07
N LEU A 223 3.94 -6.07 -20.28
CA LEU A 223 4.21 -5.54 -21.62
C LEU A 223 5.38 -6.26 -22.30
N ALA A 224 6.42 -6.61 -21.54
CA ALA A 224 7.54 -7.40 -22.05
C ALA A 224 7.10 -8.80 -22.49
N ALA A 225 6.23 -9.46 -21.70
CA ALA A 225 5.67 -10.76 -22.07
C ALA A 225 4.78 -10.67 -23.33
N ALA A 226 3.93 -9.65 -23.43
CA ALA A 226 3.09 -9.41 -24.60
C ALA A 226 3.93 -9.13 -25.87
N LEU A 227 5.02 -8.37 -25.74
CA LEU A 227 5.96 -8.14 -26.85
C LEU A 227 6.64 -9.44 -27.31
N ALA A 228 7.11 -10.26 -26.37
CA ALA A 228 7.72 -11.55 -26.70
C ALA A 228 6.73 -12.51 -27.40
N GLU A 229 5.47 -12.53 -26.96
CA GLU A 229 4.42 -13.30 -27.63
C GLU A 229 4.14 -12.79 -29.05
N SER A 230 4.03 -11.46 -29.22
CA SER A 230 3.84 -10.85 -30.54
C SER A 230 4.99 -11.13 -31.50
N GLN A 231 6.24 -11.08 -31.02
CA GLN A 231 7.42 -11.45 -31.81
C GLN A 231 7.39 -12.92 -32.22
N ALA A 232 7.09 -13.83 -31.28
CA ALA A 232 6.98 -15.26 -31.58
C ALA A 232 5.87 -15.57 -32.59
N GLN A 233 4.74 -14.83 -32.53
CA GLN A 233 3.68 -14.94 -33.54
C GLN A 233 4.16 -14.41 -34.91
N GLY A 234 4.88 -13.29 -34.94
CA GLY A 234 5.48 -12.73 -36.15
C GLY A 234 6.44 -13.72 -36.82
N ASP A 235 7.35 -14.34 -36.06
CA ASP A 235 8.32 -15.32 -36.57
C ASP A 235 7.63 -16.56 -37.15
N ARG A 236 6.56 -17.04 -36.50
CA ARG A 236 5.75 -18.15 -37.03
C ARG A 236 5.10 -17.80 -38.37
N LEU A 237 4.48 -16.62 -38.46
CA LEU A 237 3.85 -16.15 -39.70
C LEU A 237 4.87 -15.97 -40.83
N LEU A 238 6.07 -15.47 -40.50
CA LEU A 238 7.16 -15.35 -41.46
C LEU A 238 7.59 -16.73 -41.98
N ALA A 239 7.83 -17.68 -41.09
CA ALA A 239 8.21 -19.05 -41.45
C ALA A 239 7.14 -19.75 -42.32
N GLU A 240 5.85 -19.56 -41.99
CA GLU A 240 4.75 -20.08 -42.81
C GLU A 240 4.71 -19.42 -44.21
N ALA A 241 4.98 -18.12 -44.31
CA ALA A 241 5.03 -17.41 -45.58
C ALA A 241 6.23 -17.85 -46.44
N GLU A 242 7.40 -18.04 -45.84
CA GLU A 242 8.60 -18.57 -46.51
C GLU A 242 8.36 -19.99 -47.04
N GLU A 243 7.74 -20.85 -46.23
CA GLU A 243 7.39 -22.22 -46.63
C GLU A 243 6.41 -22.23 -47.81
N ARG A 244 5.38 -21.38 -47.77
CA ARG A 244 4.42 -21.24 -48.90
C ARG A 244 5.10 -20.71 -50.16
N CYS A 245 6.03 -19.74 -50.03
CA CYS A 245 6.81 -19.26 -51.16
C CYS A 245 7.67 -20.37 -51.76
N ARG A 246 8.37 -21.15 -50.92
CA ARG A 246 9.17 -22.29 -51.38
C ARG A 246 8.31 -23.29 -52.15
N GLN A 247 7.18 -23.70 -51.60
CA GLN A 247 6.24 -24.62 -52.27
C GLN A 247 5.74 -24.07 -53.61
N ALA A 248 5.46 -22.76 -53.69
CA ALA A 248 5.04 -22.13 -54.93
C ALA A 248 6.15 -22.15 -56.00
N PHE A 249 7.41 -21.93 -55.63
CA PHE A 249 8.54 -22.04 -56.55
C PHE A 249 8.76 -23.48 -57.01
N GLU A 250 8.72 -24.46 -56.10
CA GLU A 250 8.83 -25.88 -56.45
C GLU A 250 7.70 -26.31 -57.42
N ALA A 251 6.47 -25.86 -57.18
CA ALA A 251 5.34 -26.12 -58.06
C ALA A 251 5.51 -25.48 -59.45
N ARG A 252 6.03 -24.25 -59.50
CA ARG A 252 6.36 -23.57 -60.77
C ARG A 252 7.42 -24.34 -61.54
N ASP A 253 8.50 -24.74 -60.88
CA ASP A 253 9.61 -25.45 -61.53
C ASP A 253 9.15 -26.83 -62.05
N ALA A 254 8.32 -27.54 -61.28
CA ALA A 254 7.68 -28.76 -61.73
C ALA A 254 6.77 -28.55 -62.96
N ALA A 255 6.01 -27.46 -62.99
CA ALA A 255 5.17 -27.11 -64.14
C ALA A 255 6.01 -26.76 -65.38
N LEU A 256 7.13 -26.05 -65.23
CA LEU A 256 8.06 -25.76 -66.32
C LEU A 256 8.67 -27.05 -66.89
N LEU A 257 9.09 -27.99 -66.03
CA LEU A 257 9.58 -29.29 -66.49
C LEU A 257 8.52 -30.09 -67.26
N GLN A 258 7.25 -30.00 -66.87
CA GLN A 258 6.16 -30.63 -67.61
C GLN A 258 5.93 -29.95 -68.97
N TYR A 259 5.98 -28.62 -69.00
CA TYR A 259 5.90 -27.84 -70.24
C TYR A 259 7.01 -28.23 -71.22
N ASP A 260 8.26 -28.29 -70.76
CA ASP A 260 9.41 -28.67 -71.60
C ASP A 260 9.26 -30.09 -72.16
N ARG A 261 8.76 -31.04 -71.37
CA ARG A 261 8.48 -32.41 -71.83
C ARG A 261 7.38 -32.43 -72.89
N ALA A 262 6.33 -31.64 -72.71
CA ALA A 262 5.23 -31.52 -73.67
C ALA A 262 5.72 -30.89 -74.98
N GLN A 263 6.53 -29.83 -74.89
CA GLN A 263 7.13 -29.17 -76.05
C GLN A 263 8.02 -30.14 -76.84
N ASN A 264 8.94 -30.85 -76.18
CA ASN A 264 9.80 -31.85 -76.82
C ASN A 264 8.99 -32.95 -77.51
N THR A 265 7.88 -33.36 -76.91
CA THR A 265 6.98 -34.38 -77.49
C THR A 265 6.29 -33.83 -78.73
N ALA A 266 5.80 -32.59 -78.68
CA ALA A 266 5.18 -31.92 -79.82
C ALA A 266 6.18 -31.71 -80.97
N GLU A 267 7.41 -31.28 -80.68
CA GLU A 267 8.47 -31.11 -81.69
C GLU A 267 8.80 -32.43 -82.39
N LYS A 268 8.89 -33.54 -81.65
CA LYS A 268 9.07 -34.88 -82.24
C LYS A 268 7.90 -35.29 -83.12
N ALA A 269 6.66 -35.04 -82.68
CA ALA A 269 5.47 -35.35 -83.47
C ALA A 269 5.43 -34.53 -84.76
N VAL A 270 5.78 -33.25 -84.72
CA VAL A 270 5.90 -32.38 -85.90
C VAL A 270 6.98 -32.90 -86.85
N ALA A 271 8.15 -33.28 -86.34
CA ALA A 271 9.23 -33.83 -87.17
C ALA A 271 8.82 -35.14 -87.86
N GLN A 272 8.12 -36.04 -87.15
CA GLN A 272 7.58 -37.27 -87.71
C GLN A 272 6.53 -37.00 -88.78
N ALA A 273 5.59 -36.07 -88.54
CA ALA A 273 4.59 -35.68 -89.53
C ALA A 273 5.23 -35.08 -90.79
N GLN A 274 6.26 -34.23 -90.64
CA GLN A 274 7.00 -33.68 -91.78
C GLN A 274 7.75 -34.76 -92.57
N ALA A 275 8.33 -35.77 -91.89
CA ALA A 275 8.97 -36.90 -92.55
C ALA A 275 7.96 -37.73 -93.36
N ALA A 276 6.80 -38.04 -92.78
CA ALA A 276 5.72 -38.77 -93.47
C ALA A 276 5.18 -38.00 -94.69
N ILE A 277 5.07 -36.66 -94.60
CA ILE A 277 4.69 -35.82 -95.75
C ILE A 277 5.72 -35.92 -96.87
N ARG A 278 7.02 -35.86 -96.55
CA ARG A 278 8.10 -35.99 -97.56
C ARG A 278 8.09 -37.37 -98.21
N GLU A 279 7.89 -38.43 -97.43
CA GLU A 279 7.78 -39.79 -97.94
C GLU A 279 6.59 -39.95 -98.88
N LYS A 280 5.42 -39.43 -98.51
CA LYS A 280 4.23 -39.40 -99.37
C LYS A 280 4.49 -38.65 -100.68
N GLN A 281 5.09 -37.46 -100.61
CA GLN A 281 5.42 -36.67 -101.81
C GLN A 281 6.42 -37.40 -102.72
N GLN A 282 7.37 -38.12 -102.13
CA GLN A 282 8.32 -38.93 -102.89
C GLN A 282 7.63 -40.12 -103.57
N PHE A 283 6.76 -40.83 -102.84
CA PHE A 283 5.94 -41.90 -103.39
C PHE A 283 5.04 -41.42 -104.55
N GLU A 284 4.41 -40.24 -104.42
CA GLU A 284 3.61 -39.63 -105.49
C GLU A 284 4.45 -39.33 -106.74
N LYS A 285 5.68 -38.79 -106.56
CA LYS A 285 6.60 -38.54 -107.68
C LYS A 285 7.04 -39.83 -108.36
N ASP A 286 7.41 -40.84 -107.59
CA ASP A 286 7.88 -42.12 -108.13
C ASP A 286 6.75 -42.90 -108.79
N SER A 287 5.54 -42.87 -108.23
CA SER A 287 4.33 -43.41 -108.85
C SER A 287 4.02 -42.74 -110.18
N LYS A 288 4.08 -41.40 -110.23
CA LYS A 288 3.88 -40.65 -111.49
C LYS A 288 4.91 -41.05 -112.54
N ARG A 289 6.19 -41.15 -112.17
CA ARG A 289 7.25 -41.62 -113.09
C ARG A 289 6.97 -43.02 -113.62
N LEU A 290 6.58 -43.95 -112.73
CA LEU A 290 6.24 -45.31 -113.13
C LEU A 290 5.07 -45.33 -114.12
N TYR A 291 4.01 -44.56 -113.86
CA TYR A 291 2.87 -44.45 -114.79
C TYR A 291 3.29 -43.83 -116.13
N ASP A 292 4.13 -42.79 -116.13
CA ASP A 292 4.66 -42.17 -117.34
C ASP A 292 5.56 -43.16 -118.13
N ASP A 293 6.38 -43.97 -117.45
CA ASP A 293 7.22 -45.02 -118.06
C ASP A 293 6.38 -46.17 -118.65
N MET A 294 5.32 -46.58 -117.95
CA MET A 294 4.38 -47.58 -118.42
C MET A 294 3.62 -47.08 -119.65
N ALA A 295 3.16 -45.82 -119.64
CA ALA A 295 2.49 -45.21 -120.79
C ALA A 295 3.42 -45.16 -122.01
N ARG A 296 4.70 -44.77 -121.83
CA ARG A 296 5.71 -44.80 -122.90
C ARG A 296 5.97 -46.21 -123.42
N SER A 297 6.05 -47.20 -122.53
CA SER A 297 6.26 -48.60 -122.92
C SER A 297 5.06 -49.17 -123.68
N MET A 298 3.84 -48.85 -123.24
CA MET A 298 2.61 -49.22 -123.95
C MET A 298 2.54 -48.58 -125.33
N ALA A 299 2.82 -47.28 -125.44
CA ALA A 299 2.86 -46.59 -126.74
C ALA A 299 3.91 -47.21 -127.69
N ARG A 300 5.07 -47.63 -127.17
CA ARG A 300 6.07 -48.35 -127.94
C ARG A 300 5.57 -49.71 -128.40
N LEU A 301 4.97 -50.52 -127.50
CA LEU A 301 4.40 -51.81 -127.85
C LEU A 301 3.27 -51.68 -128.88
N GLU A 302 2.40 -50.67 -128.75
CA GLU A 302 1.36 -50.38 -129.73
C GLU A 302 1.96 -50.05 -131.11
N SER A 303 3.04 -49.25 -131.14
CA SER A 303 3.77 -48.95 -132.38
C SER A 303 4.42 -50.21 -132.97
N GLU A 304 5.10 -51.02 -132.17
CA GLU A 304 5.75 -52.27 -132.60
C GLU A 304 4.70 -53.29 -133.12
N LEU A 305 3.54 -53.39 -132.46
CA LEU A 305 2.43 -54.23 -132.91
C LEU A 305 1.81 -53.72 -134.22
N LEU A 306 1.69 -52.41 -134.39
CA LEU A 306 1.20 -51.80 -135.63
C LEU A 306 2.18 -52.04 -136.79
N GLU A 307 3.47 -51.85 -136.56
CA GLU A 307 4.51 -52.15 -137.54
C GLU A 307 4.52 -53.65 -137.92
N ALA A 308 4.40 -54.54 -136.93
CA ALA A 308 4.30 -55.98 -137.17
C ALA A 308 3.03 -56.36 -137.96
N ALA A 309 1.89 -55.71 -137.66
CA ALA A 309 0.65 -55.90 -138.42
C ALA A 309 0.81 -55.43 -139.87
N GLN A 310 1.39 -54.24 -140.09
CA GLN A 310 1.68 -53.72 -141.43
C GLN A 310 2.65 -54.62 -142.21
N ALA A 311 3.70 -55.13 -141.56
CA ALA A 311 4.64 -56.06 -142.17
C ALA A 311 3.96 -57.38 -142.56
N ARG A 312 3.07 -57.90 -141.71
CA ARG A 312 2.26 -59.09 -142.01
C ARG A 312 1.34 -58.84 -143.20
N ASP A 313 0.60 -57.74 -143.20
CA ASP A 313 -0.35 -57.41 -144.26
C ASP A 313 0.38 -57.18 -145.59
N LYS A 314 1.57 -56.57 -145.57
CA LYS A 314 2.46 -56.48 -146.73
C LYS A 314 2.91 -57.86 -147.22
N ALA A 315 3.35 -58.75 -146.34
CA ALA A 315 3.75 -60.11 -146.71
C ALA A 315 2.57 -60.93 -147.29
N ILE A 316 1.35 -60.73 -146.77
CA ILE A 316 0.12 -61.33 -147.32
C ILE A 316 -0.12 -60.80 -148.74
N ALA A 317 0.00 -59.49 -148.96
CA ALA A 317 -0.15 -58.88 -150.28
C ALA A 317 0.90 -59.40 -151.28
N GLU A 318 2.18 -59.43 -150.89
CA GLU A 318 3.28 -59.96 -151.72
C GLU A 318 3.07 -61.45 -152.05
N LYS A 319 2.60 -62.24 -151.08
CA LYS A 319 2.25 -63.65 -151.31
C LYS A 319 1.10 -63.78 -152.31
N ALA A 320 0.04 -62.99 -152.16
CA ALA A 320 -1.10 -62.99 -153.08
C ALA A 320 -0.68 -62.58 -154.50
N GLU A 321 0.22 -61.60 -154.65
CA GLU A 321 0.81 -61.23 -155.94
C GLU A 321 1.65 -62.36 -156.55
N ALA A 322 2.47 -63.04 -155.73
CA ALA A 322 3.26 -64.19 -156.16
C ALA A 322 2.38 -65.36 -156.61
N GLU A 323 1.31 -65.67 -155.86
CA GLU A 323 0.31 -66.68 -156.22
C GLU A 323 -0.41 -66.29 -157.52
N ALA A 324 -0.81 -65.03 -157.69
CA ALA A 324 -1.43 -64.53 -158.92
C ALA A 324 -0.47 -64.57 -160.13
N LYS A 325 0.84 -64.37 -159.91
CA LYS A 325 1.87 -64.51 -160.95
C LYS A 325 2.10 -65.98 -161.31
N LEU A 326 2.13 -66.87 -160.33
CA LEU A 326 2.19 -68.32 -160.51
C LEU A 326 0.99 -68.82 -161.31
N ALA A 327 -0.22 -68.41 -160.94
CA ALA A 327 -1.44 -68.75 -161.67
C ALA A 327 -1.37 -68.29 -163.13
N ARG A 328 -0.94 -67.04 -163.40
CA ARG A 328 -0.73 -66.54 -164.77
C ARG A 328 0.33 -67.32 -165.54
N MET A 329 1.43 -67.72 -164.90
CA MET A 329 2.46 -68.55 -165.52
C MET A 329 1.93 -69.96 -165.82
N GLN A 330 1.18 -70.57 -164.89
CA GLN A 330 0.52 -71.87 -165.10
C GLN A 330 -0.45 -71.80 -166.27
N GLU A 331 -1.30 -70.78 -166.32
CA GLU A 331 -2.24 -70.55 -167.43
C GLU A 331 -1.51 -70.34 -168.77
N HIS A 332 -0.34 -69.69 -168.76
CA HIS A 332 0.52 -69.55 -169.94
C HIS A 332 1.13 -70.89 -170.37
N TRP A 333 1.64 -71.70 -169.43
CA TRP A 333 2.17 -73.03 -169.70
C TRP A 333 1.09 -74.01 -170.17
N GLU A 334 -0.12 -73.96 -169.61
CA GLU A 334 -1.28 -74.72 -170.09
C GLU A 334 -1.66 -74.30 -171.52
N ARG A 335 -1.62 -73.00 -171.84
CA ARG A 335 -1.78 -72.51 -173.22
C ARG A 335 -0.70 -73.02 -174.17
N ILE A 336 0.56 -73.10 -173.73
CA ILE A 336 1.65 -73.70 -174.52
C ILE A 336 1.40 -75.19 -174.73
N ALA A 337 1.02 -75.92 -173.67
CA ALA A 337 0.76 -77.35 -173.71
C ALA A 337 -0.43 -77.72 -174.61
N ASN A 338 -1.47 -76.88 -174.67
CA ASN A 338 -2.65 -77.11 -175.52
C ASN A 338 -2.44 -76.73 -177.00
N ASN A 339 -1.34 -76.04 -177.33
CA ASN A 339 -0.99 -75.64 -178.70
C ASN A 339 0.18 -76.46 -179.30
N ALA A 340 0.66 -77.47 -178.58
CA ALA A 340 1.66 -78.46 -179.01
C ALA A 340 0.98 -79.79 -179.34
#